data_AF-A0A958GJW3-F1
#
_entry.id   AF-A0A958GJW3-F1
#
_cell.length_a   1.000
_cell.length_b   1.000
_cell.length_c   1.000
_cell.angle_alpha   90.00
_cell.angle_beta   90.00
_cell.angle_gamma   90.00
#
_symmetry.space_group_name_H-M   'P 1'
#
loop_
_entity.id
_entity.type
_entity.pdbx_description
1 polymer ?
#
loop_
_entity_poly.entity_id
_entity_poly.type
_entity_poly.pdbx_seq_one_letter_code
_entity_poly.pdbx_strand_id
1 'polypeptide(L)'
;MSKQIRPSVTNPTIASLYNEISNGLLILAPEFQRRFVWTQAHQEEFLDTIVHGYPFPEIYVSTGEVDVNKMKTIRHVIDGQQRLTTIKNYIDGHFEKPLVLVKQYADLDD
;
A
#
# COMPACT_ATOMS: atom_id res chain seq x y z
N MET A 1 -32.06 14.99 4.95
CA MET A 1 -30.91 14.21 5.47
C MET A 1 -29.88 14.11 4.37
N SER A 2 -28.65 14.57 4.59
CA SER A 2 -27.56 14.40 3.62
C SER A 2 -27.29 12.91 3.40
N LYS A 3 -27.14 12.47 2.15
CA LYS A 3 -26.64 11.13 1.85
C LYS A 3 -25.20 11.05 2.37
N GLN A 4 -25.02 10.50 3.56
CA GLN A 4 -23.70 10.20 4.10
C GLN A 4 -23.17 8.94 3.40
N ILE A 5 -22.04 9.07 2.70
CA ILE A 5 -21.31 7.90 2.19
C ILE A 5 -20.76 7.18 3.42
N ARG A 6 -21.17 5.92 3.63
CA ARG A 6 -20.68 5.11 4.74
C ARG A 6 -19.31 4.55 4.37
N PRO A 7 -18.27 4.73 5.20
CA PRO A 7 -17.01 4.03 4.99
C PRO A 7 -17.24 2.52 5.15
N SER A 8 -16.55 1.72 4.33
CA SER A 8 -16.49 0.27 4.48
C SER A 8 -15.10 -0.08 4.99
N VAL A 9 -15.03 -0.60 6.22
CA VAL A 9 -13.78 -1.04 6.84
C VAL A 9 -13.56 -2.51 6.49
N THR A 10 -12.36 -2.84 6.03
CA THR A 10 -11.98 -4.20 5.63
C THR A 10 -10.58 -4.51 6.16
N ASN A 11 -10.28 -5.80 6.36
CA ASN A 11 -8.98 -6.29 6.81
C ASN A 11 -8.34 -7.20 5.75
N PRO A 12 -7.85 -6.65 4.63
CA PRO A 12 -7.16 -7.43 3.61
C PRO A 12 -5.76 -7.85 4.08
N THR A 13 -5.26 -8.98 3.59
CA THR A 13 -3.87 -9.38 3.81
C THR A 13 -2.93 -8.53 2.95
N ILE A 14 -1.67 -8.41 3.37
CA ILE A 14 -0.62 -7.74 2.58
C ILE A 14 -0.48 -8.38 1.19
N ALA A 15 -0.55 -9.71 1.10
CA ALA A 15 -0.51 -10.43 -0.17
C ALA A 15 -1.67 -10.04 -1.11
N SER A 16 -2.89 -9.90 -0.58
CA SER A 16 -4.05 -9.44 -1.36
C SER A 16 -3.83 -8.03 -1.88
N LEU A 17 -3.40 -7.10 -1.02
CA LEU A 17 -3.13 -5.71 -1.40
C LEU A 17 -2.01 -5.63 -2.45
N TYR A 18 -0.93 -6.39 -2.27
CA TYR A 18 0.17 -6.46 -3.24
C TYR A 18 -0.33 -6.92 -4.61
N ASN A 19 -1.13 -7.99 -4.66
CA ASN A 19 -1.71 -8.47 -5.91
C ASN A 19 -2.60 -7.43 -6.58
N GLU A 20 -3.41 -6.70 -5.83
CA GLU A 20 -4.24 -5.64 -6.41
C GLU A 20 -3.40 -4.50 -6.99
N ILE A 21 -2.33 -4.10 -6.31
CA ILE A 21 -1.41 -3.07 -6.79
C ILE A 21 -0.71 -3.55 -8.08
N SER A 22 -0.15 -4.75 -8.06
CA SER A 22 0.59 -5.33 -9.19
C SER A 22 -0.30 -5.59 -10.42
N ASN A 23 -1.60 -5.86 -10.21
CA ASN A 23 -2.57 -6.02 -11.29
C ASN A 23 -3.22 -4.69 -11.74
N GLY A 24 -2.81 -3.55 -11.18
CA GLY A 24 -3.38 -2.24 -11.50
C GLY A 24 -4.83 -2.05 -11.04
N LEU A 25 -5.30 -2.88 -10.11
CA LEU A 25 -6.62 -2.75 -9.48
C LEU A 25 -6.60 -1.73 -8.34
N LEU A 26 -5.45 -1.51 -7.71
CA LEU A 26 -5.25 -0.48 -6.69
C LEU A 26 -4.17 0.52 -7.15
N ILE A 27 -4.60 1.71 -7.53
CA ILE A 27 -3.72 2.79 -7.98
C ILE A 27 -3.21 3.56 -6.77
N LEU A 28 -1.91 3.45 -6.50
CA LEU A 28 -1.25 4.08 -5.36
C LEU A 28 -1.06 5.60 -5.53
N ALA A 29 -0.82 6.05 -6.76
CA ALA A 29 -0.52 7.45 -7.08
C ALA A 29 -1.44 7.98 -8.20
N PRO A 30 -2.75 8.12 -7.94
CA PRO A 30 -3.65 8.83 -8.85
C PRO A 30 -3.23 10.31 -8.97
N GLU A 31 -3.73 11.01 -9.99
CA GLU A 31 -3.29 12.37 -10.36
C GLU A 31 -3.36 13.40 -9.21
N PHE A 32 -4.34 13.26 -8.31
CA PHE A 32 -4.51 14.15 -7.16
C PHE A 32 -3.58 13.85 -5.98
N GLN A 33 -2.85 12.72 -5.98
CA GLN A 33 -1.91 12.41 -4.91
C GLN A 33 -0.64 13.23 -5.05
N ARG A 34 -0.04 13.54 -3.89
CA ARG A 34 1.30 14.14 -3.86
C ARG A 34 2.34 13.14 -4.37
N ARG A 35 3.53 13.66 -4.69
CA ARG A 35 4.68 12.83 -5.04
C ARG A 35 5.08 11.94 -3.85
N PHE A 36 5.67 10.80 -4.17
CA PHE A 36 6.36 9.99 -3.17
C PHE A 36 7.56 10.78 -2.62
N VAL A 37 7.65 10.91 -1.30
CA VAL A 37 8.66 11.76 -0.63
C VAL A 37 9.35 11.05 0.55
N TRP A 38 8.98 9.81 0.85
CA TRP A 38 9.70 9.04 1.87
C TRP A 38 11.10 8.69 1.39
N THR A 39 12.09 9.03 2.22
CA THR A 39 13.47 8.58 2.05
C THR A 39 13.55 7.09 2.38
N GLN A 40 14.65 6.43 2.01
CA GLN A 40 14.87 5.05 2.41
C GLN A 40 14.83 4.88 3.95
N ALA A 41 15.34 5.85 4.72
CA ALA A 41 15.24 5.80 6.19
C ALA A 41 13.79 5.78 6.69
N HIS A 42 12.92 6.65 6.16
CA HIS A 42 11.49 6.63 6.53
C HIS A 42 10.81 5.30 6.14
N GLN A 43 11.22 4.73 5.00
CA GLN A 43 10.73 3.43 4.55
C GLN A 43 11.15 2.32 5.53
N GLU A 44 12.42 2.30 5.94
CA GLU A 44 12.94 1.30 6.88
C GLU A 44 12.30 1.39 8.26
N GLU A 45 12.09 2.58 8.82
CA GLU A 45 11.37 2.74 10.10
C GLU A 45 9.93 2.21 10.02
N PHE A 46 9.25 2.43 8.89
CA PHE A 46 7.92 1.89 8.68
C PHE A 46 7.91 0.37 8.52
N LEU A 47 8.91 -0.19 7.81
CA LEU A 47 9.04 -1.64 7.68
C LEU A 47 9.37 -2.30 9.02
N ASP A 48 10.23 -1.68 9.82
CA ASP A 48 10.54 -2.12 11.17
C ASP A 48 9.27 -2.23 12.02
N THR A 49 8.37 -1.25 11.91
CA THR A 49 7.05 -1.28 12.55
C THR A 49 6.23 -2.50 12.13
N ILE A 50 6.20 -2.80 10.83
CA ILE A 50 5.45 -3.94 10.27
C ILE A 50 6.06 -5.28 10.71
N VAL A 51 7.38 -5.43 10.60
CA VAL A 51 8.09 -6.69 10.91
C VAL A 51 7.93 -7.06 12.38
N HIS A 52 7.89 -6.06 13.28
CA HIS A 52 7.62 -6.28 14.70
C HIS A 52 6.13 -6.44 15.04
N GLY A 53 5.23 -6.39 14.05
CA GLY A 53 3.79 -6.58 14.25
C GLY A 53 3.11 -5.42 14.96
N TYR A 54 3.71 -4.23 14.97
CA TYR A 54 3.09 -3.04 15.56
C TYR A 54 1.99 -2.49 14.65
N PRO A 55 0.91 -1.91 15.22
CA PRO A 55 -0.16 -1.32 14.44
C PRO A 55 0.32 -0.05 13.72
N PHE A 56 -0.20 0.18 12.51
CA PHE A 56 -0.03 1.42 11.76
C PHE A 56 -1.38 2.01 11.33
N PRO A 57 -1.45 3.31 10.99
CA PRO A 57 -2.71 3.95 10.64
C PRO A 57 -3.41 3.33 9.43
N GLU A 58 -4.74 3.40 9.42
CA GLU A 58 -5.60 2.90 8.36
C GLU A 58 -5.21 3.42 6.97
N ILE A 59 -5.63 2.70 5.93
CA ILE A 59 -5.48 3.09 4.53
C ILE A 59 -6.86 3.46 3.99
N TYR A 60 -6.96 4.62 3.36
CA TYR A 60 -8.20 5.09 2.76
C TYR A 60 -8.16 4.94 1.26
N VAL A 61 -9.19 4.31 0.69
CA VAL A 61 -9.34 4.11 -0.74
C VAL A 61 -10.71 4.59 -1.21
N SER A 62 -10.77 5.07 -2.44
CA SER A 62 -12.02 5.39 -3.13
C SER A 62 -12.21 4.44 -4.30
N THR A 63 -13.46 4.05 -4.55
CA THR A 63 -13.82 3.34 -5.78
C THR A 63 -13.65 4.30 -6.95
N GLY A 64 -12.89 3.86 -7.95
CA GLY A 64 -12.70 4.56 -9.22
C GLY A 64 -13.56 3.92 -10.30
N GLU A 65 -12.93 3.63 -11.44
CA GLU A 65 -13.59 3.06 -12.62
C GLU A 65 -13.99 1.59 -12.40
N VAL A 66 -15.14 1.20 -12.95
CA VAL A 66 -15.64 -0.17 -12.93
C VAL A 66 -15.74 -0.68 -14.37
N ASP A 67 -14.90 -1.65 -14.72
CA ASP A 67 -15.02 -2.40 -15.96
C ASP A 67 -15.95 -3.60 -15.74
N VAL A 68 -17.23 -3.40 -16.07
CA VAL A 68 -18.27 -4.42 -15.97
C VAL A 68 -18.06 -5.62 -16.89
N ASN A 69 -17.37 -5.45 -18.03
CA ASN A 69 -17.11 -6.56 -18.95
C ASN A 69 -16.02 -7.49 -18.41
N LYS A 70 -15.04 -6.94 -17.71
CA LYS A 70 -13.94 -7.70 -17.09
C LYS A 70 -14.19 -8.04 -15.62
N MET A 71 -15.31 -7.60 -15.06
CA MET A 71 -15.63 -7.71 -13.62
C MET A 71 -14.48 -7.16 -12.75
N LYS A 72 -13.88 -6.04 -13.17
CA LYS A 72 -12.76 -5.40 -12.47
C LYS A 72 -13.20 -4.04 -11.95
N THR A 73 -12.89 -3.79 -10.68
CA THR A 73 -13.07 -2.49 -10.05
C THR A 73 -11.71 -1.91 -9.74
N ILE A 74 -11.41 -0.74 -10.31
CA ILE A 74 -10.21 0.02 -10.00
C ILE A 74 -10.48 0.85 -8.75
N ARG A 75 -9.53 0.89 -7.83
CA ARG A 75 -9.56 1.66 -6.59
C ARG A 75 -8.40 2.64 -6.57
N HIS A 76 -8.62 3.81 -6.02
CA HIS A 76 -7.62 4.87 -5.89
C HIS A 76 -7.28 5.09 -4.42
N VAL A 77 -6.00 5.16 -4.09
CA VAL A 77 -5.55 5.50 -2.74
C VAL A 77 -5.80 6.98 -2.46
N ILE A 78 -6.49 7.26 -1.36
CA ILE A 78 -6.76 8.61 -0.84
C ILE A 78 -5.79 8.95 0.29
N ASP A 79 -5.50 7.98 1.16
CA ASP A 79 -4.46 8.09 2.20
C ASP A 79 -3.70 6.77 2.32
N GLY A 80 -2.40 6.85 2.61
CA GLY A 80 -1.54 5.69 2.76
C GLY A 80 -0.65 5.37 1.56
N GLN A 81 -0.56 6.27 0.58
CA GLN A 81 0.33 6.12 -0.59
C GLN A 81 1.75 5.73 -0.18
N GLN A 82 2.38 6.47 0.74
CA GLN A 82 3.77 6.23 1.10
C GLN A 82 3.95 4.84 1.75
N ARG A 83 3.01 4.45 2.62
CA ARG A 83 2.98 3.15 3.29
C ARG A 83 2.85 1.99 2.29
N LEU A 84 1.86 2.05 1.42
CA LEU A 84 1.63 0.99 0.43
C LEU A 84 2.75 0.90 -0.61
N THR A 85 3.29 2.03 -1.07
CA THR A 85 4.45 2.05 -1.97
C THR A 85 5.67 1.41 -1.29
N THR A 86 5.87 1.68 0.00
CA THR A 86 6.97 1.09 0.77
C THR A 86 6.84 -0.42 0.90
N ILE A 87 5.64 -0.92 1.22
CA ILE A 87 5.35 -2.37 1.27
C ILE A 87 5.61 -3.01 -0.09
N LYS A 88 5.14 -2.38 -1.18
CA LYS A 88 5.38 -2.86 -2.54
C LYS A 88 6.87 -2.93 -2.85
N ASN A 89 7.61 -1.85 -2.61
CA ASN A 89 9.06 -1.79 -2.83
C ASN A 89 9.80 -2.84 -2.01
N TYR A 90 9.34 -3.10 -0.78
CA TYR A 90 9.92 -4.11 0.09
C TYR A 90 9.79 -5.52 -0.46
N ILE A 91 8.59 -5.89 -0.92
CA ILE A 91 8.32 -7.18 -1.53
C ILE A 91 9.07 -7.32 -2.87
N ASP A 92 9.14 -6.25 -3.67
CA ASP A 92 9.84 -6.25 -4.95
C ASP A 92 11.38 -6.19 -4.82
N GLY A 93 11.92 -5.92 -3.63
CA GLY A 93 13.36 -5.71 -3.42
C GLY A 93 13.90 -4.40 -4.03
N HIS A 94 13.05 -3.39 -4.23
CA HIS A 94 13.41 -2.13 -4.88
C HIS A 94 13.90 -1.07 -3.88
N PHE A 95 15.16 -1.17 -3.45
CA PHE A 95 15.85 -0.11 -2.70
C PHE A 95 17.18 0.26 -3.36
N GLU A 96 17.53 1.55 -3.30
CA GLU A 96 18.79 2.05 -3.86
C GLU A 96 20.00 1.57 -3.07
N LYS A 97 19.83 1.36 -1.76
CA LYS A 97 20.88 0.90 -0.85
C LYS A 97 20.41 -0.32 -0.08
N PRO A 98 21.32 -1.17 0.40
CA PRO A 98 20.98 -2.25 1.32
C PRO A 98 20.21 -1.71 2.53
N LEU A 99 19.21 -2.47 2.96
CA LEU A 99 18.45 -2.19 4.17
C LEU A 99 19.33 -2.41 5.40
N VAL A 100 19.19 -1.56 6.41
CA VAL A 100 20.01 -1.56 7.63
C VAL A 100 19.19 -1.99 8.85
N LEU A 101 17.97 -1.47 8.99
CA LEU A 101 17.11 -1.76 10.16
C LEU A 101 16.38 -3.11 10.04
N VAL A 102 16.01 -3.48 8.82
CA VAL A 102 15.24 -4.71 8.55
C VAL A 102 15.98 -5.60 7.55
N LYS A 103 15.81 -6.92 7.67
CA LYS A 103 16.27 -7.87 6.64
C LYS A 103 15.52 -7.63 5.33
N GLN A 104 16.07 -8.09 4.21
CA GLN A 104 15.32 -8.09 2.95
C GLN A 104 14.12 -9.04 3.06
N TYR A 105 13.05 -8.75 2.32
CA TYR A 105 11.84 -9.57 2.35
C TYR A 105 12.11 -11.05 2.03
N ALA A 106 13.01 -11.32 1.08
CA ALA A 106 13.39 -12.68 0.70
C ALA A 106 14.21 -13.44 1.76
N ASP A 107 14.78 -12.72 2.73
CA ASP A 107 15.62 -13.25 3.81
C ASP A 107 14.86 -13.29 5.16
N LEU A 108 13.55 -13.00 5.15
CA LEU A 108 12.72 -13.19 6.34
C LEU A 108 12.53 -14.69 6.58
N ASP A 109 12.79 -15.11 7.81
CA ASP A 109 12.56 -16.49 8.25
C ASP A 109 11.04 -16.75 8.39
N ASP A 110 10.59 -17.96 8.04
CA ASP A 110 9.19 -18.42 8.23
C ASP A 110 8.82 -18.58 9.73
#